data_AF-A0A7Z9H7G9-F1
#
_entry.id   AF-A0A7Z9H7G9-F1
#
_cell.length_a   1.000
_cell.length_b   1.000
_cell.length_c   1.000
_cell.angle_alpha   90.00
_cell.angle_beta   90.00
_cell.angle_gamma   90.00
#
_symmetry.space_group_name_H-M   'P 1'
#
loop_
_entity.id
_entity.type
_entity.pdbx_description
1 polymer ?
#
loop_
_entity_poly.entity_id
_entity_poly.type
_entity_poly.pdbx_seq_one_letter_code
_entity_poly.pdbx_strand_id
1 'polypeptide(L)'
;MPGVQERWKVLRFIARIQVFFAWVNGVVTFFFGVAGGLVQLNFLRGLEGVTTIIFAILFAVLVWVTHMAIAEGIRLFISIEGNVRNLAQRSESPS
;
A
#
# COMPACT_ATOMS: atom_id res chain seq x y z
N MET A 1 -7.22 21.66 -21.03
CA MET A 1 -7.06 21.91 -19.58
C MET A 1 -5.77 21.26 -19.07
N PRO A 2 -4.63 21.98 -19.10
CA PRO A 2 -3.32 21.45 -18.72
C PRO A 2 -3.24 20.96 -17.26
N GLY A 3 -3.94 21.60 -16.33
CA GLY A 3 -3.92 21.22 -14.90
C GLY A 3 -4.58 19.87 -14.56
N VAL A 4 -5.37 19.30 -15.47
CA VAL A 4 -5.94 17.97 -15.26
C VAL A 4 -4.83 16.92 -15.41
N GLN A 5 -4.13 16.89 -16.55
CA GLN A 5 -3.08 15.92 -16.86
C GLN A 5 -1.96 15.87 -15.81
N GLU A 6 -1.66 17.01 -15.20
CA GLU A 6 -0.66 17.13 -14.15
C GLU A 6 -1.08 16.43 -12.84
N ARG A 7 -2.35 16.58 -12.41
CA ARG A 7 -2.90 15.89 -11.23
C ARG A 7 -2.80 14.37 -11.36
N TRP A 8 -3.01 13.83 -12.56
CA TRP A 8 -2.89 12.39 -12.85
C TRP A 8 -1.47 11.85 -12.80
N LYS A 9 -0.47 12.68 -13.10
CA LYS A 9 0.94 12.32 -12.94
C LYS A 9 1.29 12.26 -11.45
N VAL A 10 0.83 13.24 -10.67
CA VAL A 10 1.02 13.28 -9.21
C VAL A 10 0.36 12.08 -8.53
N LEU A 11 -0.90 11.77 -8.84
CA LEU A 11 -1.57 10.61 -8.25
C LEU A 11 -0.89 9.28 -8.60
N ARG A 12 -0.42 9.11 -9.84
CA ARG A 12 0.39 7.93 -10.22
C ARG A 12 1.70 7.86 -9.45
N PHE A 13 2.34 9.00 -9.21
CA PHE A 13 3.56 9.07 -8.42
C PHE A 13 3.29 8.69 -6.95
N ILE A 14 2.23 9.22 -6.35
CA ILE A 14 1.79 8.85 -5.00
C ILE A 14 1.52 7.34 -4.91
N ALA A 15 0.81 6.76 -5.87
CA ALA A 15 0.56 5.32 -5.89
C ALA A 15 1.87 4.50 -5.91
N ARG A 16 2.91 4.94 -6.64
CA ARG A 16 4.22 4.28 -6.61
C ARG A 16 4.91 4.41 -5.26
N ILE A 17 4.84 5.59 -4.64
CA ILE A 17 5.37 5.83 -3.29
C ILE A 17 4.68 4.90 -2.28
N GLN A 18 3.37 4.73 -2.38
CA GLN A 18 2.64 3.83 -1.48
C GLN A 18 3.09 2.38 -1.62
N VAL A 19 3.31 1.89 -2.85
CA VAL A 19 3.90 0.56 -3.07
C VAL A 19 5.30 0.46 -2.46
N PHE A 20 6.13 1.49 -2.64
CA PHE A 20 7.46 1.53 -2.04
C PHE A 20 7.40 1.46 -0.50
N PHE A 21 6.53 2.26 0.13
CA PHE A 21 6.32 2.22 1.56
C PHE A 21 5.74 0.89 2.05
N ALA A 22 4.89 0.23 1.26
CA ALA A 22 4.38 -1.11 1.59
C ALA A 22 5.56 -2.07 1.82
N TRP A 23 6.50 -2.10 0.89
CA TRP A 23 7.68 -2.94 0.98
C TRP A 23 8.62 -2.51 2.11
N VAL A 24 8.98 -1.23 2.18
CA VAL A 24 9.91 -0.74 3.21
C VAL A 24 9.35 -0.99 4.61
N ASN A 25 8.13 -0.54 4.89
CA ASN A 25 7.54 -0.67 6.22
C ASN A 25 7.21 -2.13 6.56
N GLY A 26 6.69 -2.90 5.60
CA GLY A 26 6.41 -4.32 5.81
C GLY A 26 7.68 -5.11 6.16
N VAL A 27 8.76 -4.90 5.40
CA VAL A 27 10.05 -5.57 5.62
C VAL A 27 10.68 -5.14 6.94
N VAL A 28 10.73 -3.84 7.22
CA VAL A 28 11.28 -3.30 8.48
C VAL A 28 10.51 -3.87 9.67
N THR A 29 9.18 -3.77 9.66
CA THR A 29 8.35 -4.27 10.77
C THR A 29 8.54 -5.77 10.99
N PHE A 30 8.60 -6.55 9.90
CA PHE A 30 8.88 -7.98 9.98
C PHE A 30 10.23 -8.26 10.64
N PHE A 31 11.32 -7.68 10.15
CA PHE A 31 12.67 -7.96 10.67
C PHE A 31 12.84 -7.53 12.13
N PHE A 32 12.41 -6.31 12.48
CA PHE A 32 12.54 -5.80 13.84
C PHE A 32 11.64 -6.55 14.82
N GLY A 33 10.39 -6.85 14.44
CA GLY A 33 9.46 -7.56 15.30
C GLY A 33 9.85 -9.02 15.51
N VAL A 34 10.32 -9.72 14.47
CA VAL A 34 10.83 -11.09 14.59
C VAL A 34 12.12 -11.11 15.42
N ALA A 35 13.06 -10.21 15.16
CA ALA A 35 14.30 -10.12 15.95
C ALA A 35 14.01 -9.86 17.43
N GLY A 36 13.12 -8.92 17.74
CA GLY A 36 12.69 -8.64 19.11
C GLY A 36 12.02 -9.83 19.78
N GLY A 37 11.15 -10.54 19.06
CA GLY A 37 10.50 -11.76 19.56
C GLY A 37 11.48 -12.92 19.81
N LEU A 38 12.48 -13.09 18.94
CA LEU A 38 13.56 -14.08 19.12
C LEU A 38 14.43 -13.77 20.34
N VAL A 39 14.70 -12.49 20.61
CA VAL A 39 15.40 -12.08 21.84
C VAL A 39 14.55 -12.43 23.07
N GLN A 40 13.25 -12.16 23.06
CA GLN A 40 12.36 -12.50 24.19
C GLN A 40 12.25 -14.01 24.43
N LEU A 41 12.22 -14.80 23.36
CA LEU A 41 12.25 -16.27 23.41
C LEU A 41 13.49 -16.80 24.12
N ASN A 42 14.66 -16.24 23.80
CA ASN A 42 15.94 -16.76 24.29
C ASN A 42 16.27 -16.34 25.72
N PHE A 43 15.78 -15.18 26.19
CA PHE A 43 16.33 -14.58 27.42
C PHE A 43 15.35 -14.42 28.58
N LEU A 44 14.04 -14.29 28.34
CA LEU A 44 13.16 -13.75 29.38
C LEU A 44 11.80 -14.46 29.50
N ARG A 45 11.09 -14.72 28.39
CA ARG A 45 9.66 -15.10 28.44
C ARG A 45 9.22 -15.87 27.19
N GLY A 46 9.40 -17.19 27.19
CA GLY A 46 9.17 -18.06 26.02
C GLY A 46 7.81 -17.85 25.32
N LEU A 47 6.70 -17.88 26.05
CA LEU A 47 5.35 -17.69 25.47
C LEU A 47 5.10 -16.25 24.95
N GLU A 48 5.65 -15.23 25.62
CA GLU A 48 5.52 -13.83 25.17
C GLU A 48 6.36 -13.57 23.91
N GLY A 49 7.50 -14.25 23.77
CA GLY A 49 8.32 -14.21 22.56
C GLY A 49 7.61 -14.81 21.35
N VAL A 50 6.98 -15.98 21.48
CA VAL A 50 6.15 -16.57 20.39
C VAL A 50 5.03 -15.62 20.00
N THR A 51 4.30 -15.08 20.98
CA THR A 51 3.19 -14.16 20.75
C THR A 51 3.66 -12.91 20.02
N THR A 52 4.80 -12.33 20.42
CA THR A 52 5.41 -11.17 19.76
C THR A 52 5.75 -11.45 18.30
N ILE A 53 6.32 -12.63 17.98
CA ILE A 53 6.63 -13.01 16.60
C ILE A 53 5.36 -13.10 15.75
N ILE A 54 4.33 -13.77 16.27
CA ILE A 54 3.05 -13.92 15.54
C ILE A 54 2.45 -12.54 15.25
N PHE A 55 2.40 -11.66 16.25
CA PHE A 55 1.89 -10.30 16.07
C PHE A 55 2.73 -9.49 15.10
N ALA A 56 4.06 -9.59 15.15
CA ALA A 56 4.95 -8.90 14.22
C ALA A 56 4.69 -9.30 12.77
N ILE A 57 4.51 -10.61 12.51
CA ILE A 57 4.22 -11.12 11.16
C ILE A 57 2.86 -10.62 10.69
N LEU A 58 1.83 -10.76 11.52
CA LEU A 58 0.47 -10.32 11.19
C LEU A 58 0.42 -8.81 10.92
N PHE A 59 1.08 -8.02 11.76
CA PHE A 59 1.12 -6.57 11.62
C PHE A 59 1.93 -6.14 10.39
N ALA A 60 3.05 -6.79 10.09
CA ALA A 60 3.83 -6.52 8.87
C ALA A 60 3.00 -6.77 7.60
N VAL A 61 2.26 -7.90 7.56
CA VAL A 61 1.35 -8.21 6.46
C VAL A 61 0.22 -7.19 6.38
N LEU A 62 -0.40 -6.82 7.50
CA LEU A 62 -1.46 -5.83 7.55
C LEU A 62 -0.99 -4.48 6.97
N VAL A 63 0.14 -3.96 7.46
CA VAL A 63 0.73 -2.71 6.97
C VAL A 63 1.00 -2.77 5.47
N TRP A 64 1.58 -3.87 4.99
CA TRP A 64 1.86 -4.06 3.58
C TRP A 64 0.57 -4.04 2.74
N VAL A 65 -0.45 -4.81 3.15
CA VAL A 65 -1.75 -4.89 2.45
C VAL A 65 -2.43 -3.52 2.43
N THR A 66 -2.42 -2.78 3.54
CA THR A 66 -3.01 -1.44 3.60
C THR A 66 -2.39 -0.49 2.57
N HIS A 67 -1.06 -0.45 2.47
CA HIS A 67 -0.38 0.44 1.52
C HIS A 67 -0.64 0.01 0.07
N MET A 68 -0.64 -1.31 -0.20
CA MET A 68 -1.00 -1.84 -1.52
C MET A 68 -2.44 -1.50 -1.90
N ALA A 69 -3.39 -1.63 -0.97
CA ALA A 69 -4.79 -1.28 -1.19
C ALA A 69 -4.96 0.22 -1.50
N ILE A 70 -4.22 1.10 -0.83
CA ILE A 70 -4.21 2.54 -1.14
C ILE A 70 -3.67 2.77 -2.56
N ALA A 71 -2.56 2.12 -2.91
CA ALA A 71 -1.97 2.26 -4.25
C ALA A 71 -2.91 1.79 -5.37
N GLU A 72 -3.55 0.64 -5.18
CA GLU A 72 -4.53 0.10 -6.14
C GLU A 72 -5.81 0.95 -6.19
N GLY A 73 -6.28 1.46 -5.04
CA GLY A 73 -7.42 2.39 -4.98
C GLY A 73 -7.17 3.66 -5.80
N ILE A 74 -5.97 4.23 -5.72
CA ILE A 74 -5.58 5.39 -6.54
C ILE A 74 -5.57 5.02 -8.03
N ARG A 75 -5.00 3.86 -8.40
CA ARG A 75 -4.96 3.41 -9.81
C ARG A 75 -6.36 3.18 -10.39
N LEU A 76 -7.25 2.59 -9.59
CA LEU A 76 -8.63 2.34 -9.97
C LEU A 76 -9.39 3.66 -10.17
N PHE A 77 -9.29 4.59 -9.21
CA PHE A 77 -9.90 5.92 -9.31
C PHE A 77 -9.46 6.61 -10.60
N ILE A 78 -8.15 6.51 -10.90
CA ILE A 78 -7.59 7.04 -12.13
C ILE A 78 -8.24 6.41 -13.37
N SER A 79 -8.32 5.08 -13.41
CA SER A 79 -8.92 4.37 -14.55
C SER A 79 -10.38 4.75 -14.77
N ILE A 80 -11.16 4.89 -13.70
CA ILE A 80 -12.59 5.21 -13.77
C ILE A 80 -12.81 6.61 -14.37
N GLU A 81 -12.13 7.64 -13.86
CA GLU A 81 -12.31 8.99 -14.38
C GLU A 81 -11.85 9.07 -15.86
N GLY A 82 -10.79 8.34 -16.25
CA GLY A 82 -10.37 8.25 -17.65
C GLY A 82 -11.45 7.66 -18.56
N ASN A 83 -12.08 6.57 -18.13
CA ASN A 83 -13.16 5.92 -18.87
C ASN A 83 -14.40 6.82 -18.99
N VAL A 84 -14.80 7.50 -17.91
CA VAL A 84 -15.96 8.41 -17.91
C VAL A 84 -15.74 9.57 -18.89
N ARG A 85 -14.55 10.17 -18.93
CA ARG A 85 -14.22 11.24 -19.90
C ARG A 85 -14.31 10.76 -21.34
N ASN A 86 -13.79 9.56 -21.63
CA ASN A 86 -13.83 8.99 -22.97
C ASN A 86 -15.27 8.70 -23.43
N LEU A 87 -16.11 8.19 -22.51
CA LEU A 87 -17.54 7.97 -22.78
C LEU A 87 -18.27 9.28 -23.06
N ALA A 88 -18.03 10.31 -22.23
CA ALA A 88 -18.63 11.63 -22.42
C ALA A 88 -18.27 12.25 -23.78
N GLN A 89 -16.99 12.19 -24.17
CA GLN A 89 -16.55 12.69 -25.47
C GLN A 89 -17.21 11.96 -26.64
N ARG A 90 -17.36 10.63 -26.55
CA ARG A 90 -18.05 9.84 -27.58
C ARG A 90 -19.54 10.17 -27.68
N SER A 91 -20.19 10.51 -26.57
CA SER A 91 -21.61 10.92 -26.58
C SER A 91 -21.84 12.33 -27.13
N GLU A 92 -20.84 13.22 -27.06
CA GLU A 92 -20.90 14.58 -27.60
C GLU A 92 -20.57 14.66 -29.11
N SER A 93 -19.96 13.61 -29.66
CA SER A 93 -19.72 13.45 -31.10
C SER A 93 -20.55 12.30 -31.69
N PRO A 94 -21.90 12.36 -31.67
CA PRO A 94 -22.71 11.37 -32.35
C PRO A 94 -22.51 11.56 -33.85
N SER A 95 -21.97 10.54 -34.52
CA SER A 95 -21.95 10.41 -35.98
C SER A 95 -23.36 10.44 -36.55
#